data_AF-A0A176RZ25-F1
#
_entry.id   AF-A0A176RZ25-F1
#
_cell.length_a   1.000
_cell.length_b   1.000
_cell.length_c   1.000
_cell.angle_alpha   90.00
_cell.angle_beta   90.00
_cell.angle_gamma   90.00
#
_symmetry.space_group_name_H-M   'P 1'
#
loop_
_entity.id
_entity.type
_entity.pdbx_description
1 polymer ?
#
loop_
_entity_poly.entity_id
_entity_poly.type
_entity_poly.pdbx_seq_one_letter_code
_entity_poly.pdbx_strand_id
1 'polypeptide(L)' 'MARYDHLPIYRAAFDLAVHIEKIVRHFSRYHKYSLGTELRESSRSILERIIEANNSHNREPILLKLREDL' A
#
# COMPACT_ATOMS: atom_id res chain seq x y z
N MET A 1 20.16 -2.06 9.09
CA MET A 1 18.72 -2.36 8.91
C MET A 1 17.95 -1.07 9.16
N ALA A 2 17.37 -0.50 8.09
CA ALA A 2 16.66 0.77 8.18
C ALA A 2 15.48 0.64 9.14
N ARG A 3 15.45 1.46 10.19
CA ARG A 3 14.38 1.49 11.19
C ARG A 3 13.10 2.01 10.52
N TYR A 4 12.21 1.09 10.15
CA TYR A 4 10.89 1.40 9.57
C TYR A 4 9.97 2.16 10.55
N ASP A 5 10.32 2.23 11.84
CA ASP A 5 9.59 2.95 12.89
C ASP A 5 9.53 4.48 12.70
N HIS A 6 10.34 5.06 11.81
CA HIS A 6 10.43 6.52 11.61
C HIS A 6 9.80 7.04 10.32
N LEU A 7 9.00 6.24 9.59
CA LEU A 7 8.33 6.70 8.37
C LEU A 7 6.82 6.89 8.58
N PRO A 8 6.34 8.12 8.88
CA PRO A 8 4.91 8.39 9.05
C PRO A 8 4.05 7.92 7.87
N ILE A 9 4.57 8.05 6.65
CA ILE A 9 3.89 7.61 5.42
C ILE A 9 3.71 6.09 5.35
N TYR A 10 4.70 5.32 5.82
CA TYR A 10 4.60 3.85 5.87
C TYR A 10 3.51 3.42 6.84
N ARG A 11 3.47 4.03 8.03
CA ARG A 11 2.42 3.76 9.03
C ARG A 11 1.02 4.08 8.47
N ALA A 12 0.86 5.24 7.82
CA ALA A 12 -0.42 5.60 7.22
C ALA A 12 -0.85 4.63 6.11
N ALA A 13 0.08 4.19 5.26
CA ALA A 13 -0.18 3.18 4.23
C ALA A 13 -0.53 1.81 4.85
N PHE A 14 0.09 1.45 5.96
CA PHE A 14 -0.20 0.20 6.67
C PHE A 14 -1.60 0.23 7.29
N ASP A 15 -1.95 1.34 7.96
CA ASP A 15 -3.28 1.55 8.51
C ASP A 15 -4.36 1.49 7.42
N LEU A 16 -4.08 2.06 6.22
CA LEU A 16 -4.93 1.95 5.04
C LEU A 16 -5.11 0.49 4.58
N ALA A 17 -4.02 -0.28 4.44
CA ALA A 17 -4.09 -1.68 4.03
C ALA A 17 -4.93 -2.52 5.01
N VAL A 18 -4.74 -2.32 6.31
CA VAL A 18 -5.56 -2.95 7.36
C VAL A 18 -7.03 -2.53 7.24
N HIS A 19 -7.30 -1.26 6.95
CA HIS A 19 -8.66 -0.76 6.76
C HIS A 19 -9.33 -1.41 5.54
N ILE A 20 -8.61 -1.56 4.43
CA ILE A 20 -9.08 -2.23 3.22
C ILE A 20 -9.41 -3.69 3.52
N GLU A 21 -8.56 -4.43 4.22
CA GLU A 21 -8.86 -5.82 4.63
C GLU A 21 -10.15 -5.92 5.46
N LYS A 22 -10.36 -4.96 6.37
CA LYS A 22 -11.59 -4.86 7.18
C LYS A 22 -12.82 -4.51 6.35
N ILE A 23 -12.70 -3.78 5.24
CA ILE A 23 -13.82 -3.52 4.34
C ILE A 23 -14.11 -4.77 3.49
N VAL A 24 -13.09 -5.32 2.84
CA VAL A 24 -13.26 -6.39 1.86
C VAL A 24 -13.76 -7.70 2.51
N ARG A 25 -13.46 -7.96 3.79
CA ARG A 25 -14.05 -9.10 4.50
C ARG A 25 -15.59 -9.09 4.48
N HIS A 26 -16.22 -7.91 4.39
CA HIS A 26 -17.68 -7.75 4.34
C HIS A 26 -18.27 -7.76 2.93
N PHE A 27 -17.44 -7.84 1.88
CA PHE A 27 -17.96 -7.94 0.52
C PHE A 27 -18.69 -9.26 0.28
N SER A 28 -19.74 -9.21 -0.54
CA SER A 28 -20.37 -10.40 -1.09
C SER A 28 -19.37 -11.19 -1.94
N ARG A 29 -19.60 -12.50 -2.10
CA ARG A 29 -18.66 -13.39 -2.79
C ARG A 29 -18.25 -12.87 -4.17
N TYR A 30 -19.22 -12.34 -4.93
CA TYR A 30 -19.00 -11.84 -6.29
C TYR A 30 -18.00 -10.67 -6.34
N HIS A 31 -18.12 -9.71 -5.42
CA HIS A 31 -17.21 -8.56 -5.36
C HIS A 31 -15.93 -8.85 -4.59
N LYS A 32 -15.94 -9.81 -3.66
CA LYS A 32 -14.79 -10.15 -2.81
C LYS A 32 -13.59 -10.67 -3.62
N TYR A 33 -13.84 -11.42 -4.68
CA TYR A 33 -12.78 -12.02 -5.50
C TYR A 33 -12.38 -11.21 -6.72
N SER A 34 -13.23 -10.28 -7.16
CA SER A 34 -12.89 -9.29 -8.19
C SER A 34 -12.30 -8.05 -7.52
N LEU A 35 -13.14 -7.04 -7.26
CA LEU A 35 -12.77 -5.76 -6.65
C LEU A 35 -12.01 -5.92 -5.33
N GLY A 36 -12.43 -6.88 -4.51
CA GLY A 36 -11.79 -7.14 -3.23
C GLY A 36 -10.37 -7.70 -3.33
N THR A 37 -10.02 -8.37 -4.42
CA THR A 37 -8.64 -8.82 -4.68
C THR A 37 -7.81 -7.62 -5.15
N GLU A 38 -8.33 -6.85 -6.11
CA GLU A 38 -7.66 -5.65 -6.64
C GLU A 38 -7.33 -4.65 -5.54
N LEU A 39 -8.29 -4.33 -4.66
CA LEU A 39 -8.07 -3.40 -3.55
C LEU A 39 -6.96 -3.85 -2.60
N ARG A 40 -6.88 -5.16 -2.30
CA ARG A 40 -5.83 -5.71 -1.45
C ARG A 40 -4.47 -5.61 -2.11
N GLU A 41 -4.36 -6.03 -3.36
CA GLU A 41 -3.11 -5.99 -4.11
C GLU A 41 -2.61 -4.55 -4.27
N SER A 42 -3.48 -3.61 -4.64
CA SER A 42 -3.13 -2.18 -4.71
C SER A 42 -2.63 -1.66 -3.36
N SER A 43 -3.32 -2.00 -2.25
CA SER A 43 -2.89 -1.55 -0.92
C SER A 43 -1.52 -2.08 -0.49
N ARG A 44 -1.19 -3.31 -0.89
CA ARG A 44 0.13 -3.93 -0.63
C ARG A 44 1.21 -3.32 -1.52
N SER A 45 0.90 -3.06 -2.79
CA SER A 45 1.84 -2.41 -3.72
C SER A 45 2.26 -1.02 -3.24
N ILE A 46 1.35 -0.26 -2.61
CA ILE A 46 1.69 1.03 -1.98
C ILE A 46 2.78 0.85 -0.91
N LEU A 47 2.61 -0.13 -0.02
CA LEU A 47 3.58 -0.43 1.03
C LEU A 47 4.94 -0.83 0.46
N GLU A 48 4.95 -1.70 -0.55
CA GLU A 48 6.17 -2.16 -1.22
C GLU A 48 6.93 -0.99 -1.86
N ARG A 49 6.23 -0.12 -2.59
CA ARG A 49 6.83 1.06 -3.23
C ARG A 49 7.36 2.09 -2.24
N ILE A 50 6.70 2.25 -1.09
CA ILE A 50 7.21 3.10 0.00
C ILE A 50 8.50 2.50 0.58
N ILE A 51 8.56 1.19 0.78
CA ILE A 51 9.77 0.49 1.25
C ILE A 51 10.89 0.64 0.23
N GLU A 52 10.60 0.44 -1.06
CA GLU A 52 11.54 0.60 -2.17
C GLU A 52 12.09 2.02 -2.20
N ALA A 53 11.22 3.04 -2.17
CA ALA A 53 11.61 4.44 -2.14
C ALA A 53 12.49 4.75 -0.92
N ASN A 54 12.16 4.23 0.27
CA ASN A 54 12.96 4.46 1.47
C ASN A 54 14.37 3.85 1.40
N ASN A 55 14.50 2.68 0.76
CA ASN A 55 15.76 1.98 0.57
C ASN A 55 16.58 2.51 -0.61
N SER A 56 15.96 3.25 -1.54
CA SER A 56 16.64 3.89 -2.66
C SER A 56 17.44 5.12 -2.24
N HIS A 57 18.55 5.37 -2.95
CA HIS A 57 19.33 6.59 -2.84
C HIS A 57 18.56 7.81 -3.39
N ASN A 58 17.73 7.59 -4.43
CA ASN A 58 16.85 8.61 -5.00
C ASN A 58 15.38 8.16 -4.90
N ARG A 59 14.65 8.80 -3.99
CA ARG A 59 13.28 8.41 -3.60
C ARG A 59 12.21 9.09 -4.45
N GLU A 60 12.50 10.29 -4.93
CA GLU A 60 11.58 11.16 -5.66
C GLU A 60 10.92 10.49 -6.87
N PRO A 61 11.65 9.83 -7.81
CA PRO A 61 11.01 9.22 -8.97
C PRO A 61 10.08 8.06 -8.59
N ILE A 62 10.44 7.30 -7.54
CA ILE A 62 9.64 6.16 -7.07
C ILE A 62 8.34 6.66 -6.43
N LEU A 63 8.41 7.71 -5.61
CA LEU A 63 7.23 8.30 -4.98
C LEU A 63 6.33 9.04 -5.98
N LEU A 64 6.90 9.72 -6.99
CA LEU A 64 6.13 10.32 -8.08
C LEU A 64 5.40 9.26 -8.89
N LYS A 65 6.08 8.16 -9.22
CA LYS A 65 5.46 7.05 -9.95
C LYS A 65 4.34 6.40 -9.13
N LEU A 66 4.56 6.18 -7.84
CA LEU A 66 3.52 5.70 -6.92
C LEU A 66 2.28 6.60 -6.96
N ARG A 67 2.44 7.93 -6.96
CA ARG A 67 1.32 8.86 -7.03
C ARG A 67 0.56 8.78 -8.36
N GLU A 68 1.25 8.55 -9.47
CA GLU A 68 0.64 8.44 -10.81
C GLU A 68 -0.10 7.11 -11.01
N ASP A 69 0.33 6.06 -10.30
CA ASP A 69 -0.25 4.72 -10.38
C ASP A 69 -1.49 4.54 -9.46
N LEU A 70 -1.84 5.56 -8.65
CA LEU A 70 -3.05 5.62 -7.81
C LEU A 70 -4.22 6.27 -8.54
#